data_AF-A0A3N2KPE8-F1
#
_entry.id   AF-A0A3N2KPE8-F1
#
_cell.length_a   1.000
_cell.length_b   1.000
_cell.length_c   1.000
_cell.angle_alpha   90.00
_cell.angle_beta   90.00
_cell.angle_gamma   90.00
#
_symmetry.space_group_name_H-M   'P 1'
#
loop_
_entity.id
_entity.type
_entity.pdbx_description
1 polymer ?
#
loop_
_entity_poly.entity_id
_entity_poly.type
_entity_poly.pdbx_seq_one_letter_code
_entity_poly.pdbx_strand_id
1 'polypeptide(L)'
;MIGGITKGSCFSGCVEYALALKEKNKEARLLYSEGLLTDTPKDIIDGFECQRHLNSRVQHWCGHISLSYSPKDAERMDDDFMVKLALEYMDKMGIKNTQFIIVRHLDKEHPHCHIVYNRVDNDGKCVSDSFEYYRNNEICDEMKRKYGLTYGENKDQVKTERLKGRPKIRQEIYLAVQAAKRSAKDWTTFQRELAQKGVTVRKKFRRGSTEVDGLSYFKDGQKFKASQVDRNGRCSYDVICKALDRNKNRQSQPASPSPKPMRQQPKQEPGATAKIIEAGADIVEGLGNTLGGLFQVGPAYDPEEEAFINEMKRRQKRKRGRSV
;
A
#
# COMPACT_ATOMS: atom_id res chain seq x y z
N MET A 1 9.05 -3.39 -4.76
CA MET A 1 8.94 -1.97 -5.11
C MET A 1 7.48 -1.50 -5.09
N ILE A 2 7.21 -0.39 -4.41
CA ILE A 2 5.93 0.33 -4.37
C ILE A 2 6.25 1.82 -4.54
N GLY A 3 5.56 2.50 -5.46
CA GLY A 3 5.68 3.95 -5.66
C GLY A 3 4.51 4.72 -5.06
N GLY A 4 4.77 5.68 -4.18
CA GLY A 4 3.80 6.65 -3.68
C GLY A 4 4.00 8.01 -4.37
N ILE A 5 2.96 8.56 -4.99
CA ILE A 5 3.06 9.85 -5.70
C ILE A 5 2.26 10.91 -4.94
N THR A 6 2.91 12.03 -4.64
CA THR A 6 2.26 13.24 -4.16
C THR A 6 2.71 14.47 -4.91
N LYS A 7 1.84 15.48 -4.92
CA LYS A 7 2.09 16.76 -5.59
C LYS A 7 1.72 17.90 -4.66
N GLY A 8 2.47 18.97 -4.77
CA GLY A 8 2.41 20.12 -3.89
C GLY A 8 2.77 21.42 -4.59
N SER A 9 2.84 22.47 -3.78
CA SER A 9 3.07 23.85 -4.23
C SER A 9 4.08 24.54 -3.30
N CYS A 10 5.09 23.79 -2.86
CA CYS A 10 6.11 24.25 -1.91
C CYS A 10 7.35 23.35 -2.00
N PHE A 11 8.44 23.86 -2.57
CA PHE A 11 9.71 23.12 -2.62
C PHE A 11 10.41 23.07 -1.27
N SER A 12 10.45 24.17 -0.51
CA SER A 12 11.07 24.19 0.83
C SER A 12 10.58 23.06 1.72
N GLY A 13 9.25 22.92 1.89
CA GLY A 13 8.69 21.84 2.71
C GLY A 13 8.98 20.43 2.18
N CYS A 14 9.11 20.26 0.85
CA CYS A 14 9.38 18.96 0.25
C CYS A 14 10.86 18.58 0.32
N VAL A 15 11.77 19.53 0.05
CA VAL A 15 13.22 19.34 0.12
C VAL A 15 13.66 19.16 1.57
N GLU A 16 13.15 19.96 2.49
CA GLU A 16 13.44 19.81 3.93
C GLU A 16 12.99 18.44 4.47
N TYR A 17 11.86 17.92 3.98
CA TYR A 17 11.39 16.57 4.30
C TYR A 17 12.30 15.50 3.68
N ALA A 18 12.57 15.60 2.37
CA ALA A 18 13.40 14.62 1.68
C ALA A 18 14.81 14.54 2.30
N LEU A 19 15.42 15.68 2.65
CA LEU A 19 16.73 15.76 3.28
C LEU A 19 16.69 15.59 4.81
N ALA A 20 15.55 15.25 5.41
CA ALA A 20 15.38 15.03 6.85
C ALA A 20 15.85 16.19 7.76
N LEU A 21 15.83 17.44 7.28
CA LEU A 21 16.46 18.58 7.97
C LEU A 21 15.80 18.97 9.30
N LYS A 22 14.56 18.55 9.52
CA LYS A 22 13.77 18.87 10.72
C LYS A 22 13.69 17.69 11.71
N GLU A 23 14.25 16.55 11.35
CA GLU A 23 14.02 15.29 12.05
C GLU A 23 15.34 14.78 12.64
N LYS A 24 15.57 15.03 13.94
CA LYS A 24 16.85 14.75 14.61
C LYS A 24 17.27 13.27 14.59
N ASN A 25 16.32 12.36 14.42
CA ASN A 25 16.57 10.92 14.43
C ASN A 25 16.57 10.31 13.03
N LYS A 26 16.47 11.13 11.98
CA LYS A 26 16.50 10.68 10.60
C LYS A 26 17.80 11.06 9.94
N GLU A 27 18.40 10.07 9.30
CA GLU A 27 19.55 10.26 8.45
C GLU A 27 19.11 10.16 7.00
N ALA A 28 19.42 11.19 6.21
CA ALA A 28 19.13 11.23 4.79
C ALA A 28 20.42 11.46 4.01
N ARG A 29 20.51 10.82 2.84
CA ARG A 29 21.65 10.95 1.92
C ARG A 29 21.16 11.34 0.55
N LEU A 30 21.64 12.47 0.04
CA LEU A 30 21.42 12.86 -1.36
C LEU A 30 22.23 11.91 -2.25
N LEU A 31 21.53 11.13 -3.09
CA LEU A 31 22.16 10.15 -3.97
C LEU A 31 22.46 10.71 -5.35
N TYR A 32 21.56 11.56 -5.87
CA TYR A 32 21.67 12.11 -7.22
C TYR A 32 20.93 13.45 -7.32
N SER A 33 21.40 14.33 -8.19
CA SER A 33 20.79 15.61 -8.50
C SER A 33 20.95 15.92 -9.98
N GLU A 34 19.91 16.44 -10.61
CA GLU A 34 19.92 16.90 -12.01
C GLU A 34 19.51 18.36 -12.08
N GLY A 35 20.33 19.19 -12.73
CA GLY A 35 20.03 20.60 -13.00
C GLY A 35 19.96 21.52 -11.78
N LEU A 36 20.50 21.11 -10.63
CA LEU A 36 20.47 21.87 -9.37
C LEU A 36 21.85 21.95 -8.73
N LEU A 37 22.14 23.10 -8.12
CA LEU A 37 23.24 23.25 -7.18
C LEU A 37 22.88 22.55 -5.86
N THR A 38 23.87 21.90 -5.24
CA THR A 38 23.65 21.04 -4.08
C THR A 38 24.55 21.37 -2.89
N ASP A 39 25.21 22.54 -2.91
CA ASP A 39 26.10 22.99 -1.84
C ASP A 39 25.34 23.15 -0.51
N THR A 40 24.14 23.72 -0.56
CA THR A 40 23.23 23.80 0.58
C THR A 40 21.80 23.40 0.22
N PRO A 41 20.96 22.99 1.19
CA PRO A 41 19.54 22.77 0.93
C PRO A 41 18.81 24.00 0.38
N LYS A 42 19.29 25.20 0.72
CA LYS A 42 18.75 26.45 0.20
C LYS A 42 18.99 26.58 -1.30
N ASP A 43 20.19 26.21 -1.78
CA ASP A 43 20.52 26.27 -3.22
C ASP A 43 19.64 25.33 -4.05
N ILE A 44 19.34 24.14 -3.51
CA ILE A 44 18.40 23.19 -4.11
C ILE A 44 17.00 23.82 -4.20
N ILE A 45 16.51 24.40 -3.11
CA ILE A 45 15.17 25.03 -3.05
C ILE A 45 15.08 26.20 -4.02
N ASP A 46 16.08 27.06 -4.03
CA ASP A 46 16.13 28.24 -4.89
C ASP A 46 16.22 27.83 -6.37
N GLY A 47 17.02 26.81 -6.71
CA GLY A 47 17.11 26.27 -8.07
C GLY A 47 15.75 25.77 -8.58
N PHE A 48 15.04 25.01 -7.76
CA PHE A 48 13.69 24.54 -8.07
C PHE A 48 12.69 25.69 -8.22
N GLU A 49 12.72 26.67 -7.31
CA GLU A 49 11.83 27.84 -7.39
C GLU A 49 12.16 28.70 -8.62
N CYS A 50 13.41 28.86 -9.03
CA CYS A 50 13.77 29.57 -10.27
C CYS A 50 13.09 28.93 -11.49
N GLN A 51 13.24 27.61 -11.68
CA GLN A 51 12.66 26.93 -12.84
C GLN A 51 11.13 26.94 -12.83
N ARG A 52 10.47 26.80 -11.67
CA ARG A 52 8.99 26.75 -11.67
C ARG A 52 8.34 28.06 -12.15
N HIS A 53 9.06 29.18 -12.11
CA HIS A 53 8.56 30.46 -12.62
C HIS A 53 8.49 30.53 -14.16
N LEU A 54 9.09 29.59 -14.89
CA LEU A 54 8.90 29.48 -16.35
C LEU A 54 7.43 29.28 -16.73
N ASN A 55 6.60 28.76 -15.81
CA ASN A 55 5.16 28.62 -16.03
C ASN A 55 4.35 28.79 -14.74
N SER A 56 3.93 30.02 -14.48
CA SER A 56 3.11 30.40 -13.32
C SER A 56 1.69 29.80 -13.31
N ARG A 57 1.24 29.19 -14.41
CA ARG A 57 -0.11 28.57 -14.48
C ARG A 57 -0.17 27.22 -13.77
N VAL A 58 0.96 26.53 -13.61
CA VAL A 58 1.02 25.22 -12.96
C VAL A 58 0.76 25.39 -11.46
N GLN A 59 -0.39 24.91 -10.98
CA GLN A 59 -0.80 25.09 -9.57
C GLN A 59 -0.06 24.16 -8.59
N HIS A 60 0.30 22.97 -9.06
CA HIS A 60 1.02 21.96 -8.28
C HIS A 60 2.35 21.67 -8.96
N TRP A 61 3.32 22.57 -8.74
CA TRP A 61 4.62 22.56 -9.41
C TRP A 61 5.65 21.64 -8.75
N CYS A 62 5.46 21.26 -7.49
CA CYS A 62 6.37 20.37 -6.78
C CYS A 62 5.85 18.93 -6.84
N GLY A 63 6.59 18.05 -7.52
CA GLY A 63 6.31 16.63 -7.55
C GLY A 63 7.17 15.88 -6.53
N HIS A 64 6.57 14.89 -5.86
CA HIS A 64 7.25 14.05 -4.89
C HIS A 64 6.86 12.58 -5.12
N ILE A 65 7.86 11.69 -5.14
CA ILE A 65 7.66 10.26 -5.28
C ILE A 65 8.49 9.53 -4.24
N SER A 66 7.86 8.66 -3.46
CA SER A 66 8.55 7.67 -2.63
C SER A 66 8.63 6.35 -3.38
N LEU A 67 9.82 5.75 -3.44
CA LEU A 67 10.02 4.39 -3.92
C LEU A 67 10.47 3.51 -2.76
N SER A 68 9.62 2.58 -2.36
CA SER A 68 9.87 1.69 -1.23
C SER A 68 10.10 0.25 -1.69
N TYR A 69 11.12 -0.39 -1.15
CA TYR A 69 11.54 -1.75 -1.50
C TYR A 69 11.23 -2.74 -0.38
N SER A 70 11.19 -4.03 -0.71
CA SER A 70 10.97 -5.06 0.32
C SER A 70 12.19 -5.12 1.24
N PRO A 71 12.04 -5.36 2.55
CA PRO A 71 13.18 -5.67 3.41
C PRO A 71 13.96 -6.90 2.93
N LYS A 72 13.31 -7.84 2.21
CA LYS A 72 14.01 -8.99 1.59
C LYS A 72 14.96 -8.61 0.47
N ASP A 73 14.77 -7.43 -0.11
CA ASP A 73 15.66 -6.90 -1.14
C ASP A 73 16.75 -5.99 -0.54
N ALA A 74 16.82 -5.81 0.79
CA ALA A 74 17.67 -4.79 1.41
C ALA A 74 19.17 -4.94 1.12
N GLU A 75 19.68 -6.17 1.10
CA GLU A 75 21.10 -6.45 0.86
C GLU A 75 21.57 -6.00 -0.54
N ARG A 76 20.66 -5.95 -1.51
CA ARG A 76 20.93 -5.52 -2.89
C ARG A 76 20.52 -4.08 -3.17
N MET A 77 20.08 -3.32 -2.16
CA MET A 77 19.71 -1.91 -2.27
C MET A 77 20.87 -1.00 -1.85
N ASP A 78 21.96 -1.06 -2.62
CA ASP A 78 23.01 -0.04 -2.56
C ASP A 78 22.56 1.26 -3.25
N ASP A 79 23.32 2.33 -3.01
CA ASP A 79 22.95 3.67 -3.47
C ASP A 79 22.89 3.76 -5.01
N ASP A 80 23.84 3.14 -5.72
CA ASP A 80 23.90 3.14 -7.19
C ASP A 80 22.71 2.38 -7.80
N PHE A 81 22.35 1.25 -7.22
CA PHE A 81 21.20 0.47 -7.67
C PHE A 81 19.89 1.22 -7.41
N MET A 82 19.77 1.90 -6.28
CA MET A 82 18.61 2.74 -5.99
C MET A 82 18.48 3.91 -6.98
N VAL A 83 19.59 4.59 -7.31
CA VAL A 83 19.62 5.63 -8.35
C VAL A 83 19.21 5.06 -9.70
N LYS A 84 19.78 3.92 -10.11
CA LYS A 84 19.41 3.25 -11.36
C LYS A 84 17.91 2.94 -11.45
N LEU A 85 17.33 2.39 -10.40
CA LEU A 85 15.90 2.08 -10.36
C LEU A 85 15.04 3.36 -10.41
N ALA A 86 15.43 4.40 -9.68
CA ALA A 86 14.73 5.67 -9.66
C ALA A 86 14.77 6.38 -11.02
N LEU A 87 15.92 6.43 -11.69
CA LEU A 87 16.06 7.02 -13.02
C LEU A 87 15.23 6.28 -14.08
N GLU A 88 15.27 4.94 -14.10
CA GLU A 88 14.44 4.16 -15.03
C GLU A 88 12.93 4.35 -14.74
N TYR A 89 12.56 4.39 -13.46
CA TYR A 89 11.18 4.66 -13.07
C TYR A 89 10.72 6.04 -13.54
N MET A 90 11.54 7.09 -13.37
CA MET A 90 11.25 8.44 -13.83
C MET A 90 11.09 8.52 -15.35
N ASP A 91 11.99 7.85 -16.08
CA ASP A 91 11.93 7.77 -17.54
C ASP A 91 10.59 7.17 -18.02
N LYS A 92 10.19 6.04 -17.43
CA LYS A 92 8.90 5.37 -17.71
C LYS A 92 7.69 6.20 -17.28
N MET A 93 7.80 6.97 -16.20
CA MET A 93 6.77 7.90 -15.76
C MET A 93 6.67 9.15 -16.66
N GLY A 94 7.59 9.33 -17.60
CA GLY A 94 7.65 10.52 -18.46
C GLY A 94 8.12 11.77 -17.72
N ILE A 95 8.81 11.60 -16.60
CA ILE A 95 9.44 12.68 -15.85
C ILE A 95 10.83 12.86 -16.44
N LYS A 96 10.91 13.66 -17.51
CA LYS A 96 12.13 13.93 -18.27
C LYS A 96 12.29 15.44 -18.44
N ASN A 97 13.47 15.88 -18.86
CA ASN A 97 13.76 17.30 -19.15
C ASN A 97 13.42 18.25 -17.99
N THR A 98 13.65 17.83 -16.74
CA THR A 98 13.29 18.62 -15.57
C THR A 98 14.30 18.42 -14.46
N GLN A 99 14.39 19.40 -13.55
CA GLN A 99 15.18 19.28 -12.33
C GLN A 99 14.62 18.23 -11.40
N PHE A 100 15.50 17.48 -10.75
CA PHE A 100 15.13 16.58 -9.67
C PHE A 100 16.30 16.25 -8.73
N ILE A 101 15.97 15.76 -7.55
CA ILE A 101 16.89 15.12 -6.62
C ILE A 101 16.37 13.73 -6.23
N ILE A 102 17.29 12.81 -5.95
CA ILE A 102 17.01 11.48 -5.39
C ILE A 102 17.69 11.42 -4.02
N VAL A 103 16.91 11.18 -2.98
CA VAL A 103 17.38 11.15 -1.59
C VAL A 103 17.01 9.83 -0.94
N ARG A 104 17.97 9.16 -0.33
CA ARG A 104 17.74 7.96 0.48
C ARG A 104 17.52 8.34 1.93
N HIS A 105 16.56 7.68 2.57
CA HIS A 105 16.35 7.72 4.01
C HIS A 105 16.93 6.44 4.63
N LEU A 106 17.73 6.56 5.68
CA LEU A 106 18.48 5.47 6.33
C LEU A 106 17.88 5.02 7.67
N ASP A 107 16.80 5.67 8.09
CA ASP A 107 16.12 5.49 9.37
C ASP A 107 15.17 4.28 9.44
N LYS A 108 14.85 3.64 8.30
CA LYS A 108 13.80 2.60 8.23
C LYS A 108 14.32 1.20 7.99
N GLU A 109 13.56 0.24 8.54
CA GLU A 109 13.71 -1.21 8.33
C GLU A 109 13.54 -1.62 6.85
N HIS A 110 12.95 -0.75 6.01
CA HIS A 110 12.76 -1.01 4.59
C HIS A 110 13.54 0.03 3.76
N PRO A 111 14.38 -0.40 2.80
CA PRO A 111 15.07 0.52 1.92
C PRO A 111 14.05 1.34 1.13
N HIS A 112 14.25 2.66 1.10
CA HIS A 112 13.40 3.56 0.34
C HIS A 112 14.14 4.85 -0.03
N CYS A 113 13.73 5.45 -1.13
CA CYS A 113 14.21 6.77 -1.56
C CYS A 113 13.06 7.68 -1.96
N HIS A 114 13.31 8.98 -1.84
CA HIS A 114 12.44 10.07 -2.19
C HIS A 114 12.98 10.78 -3.43
N ILE A 115 12.10 11.01 -4.40
CA ILE A 115 12.37 11.79 -5.60
C ILE A 115 11.58 13.09 -5.45
N VAL A 116 12.26 14.22 -5.48
CA VAL A 116 11.63 15.54 -5.58
C VAL A 116 11.95 16.08 -6.95
N TYR A 117 10.94 16.47 -7.72
CA TYR A 117 11.12 16.95 -9.09
C TYR A 117 10.25 18.16 -9.40
N ASN A 118 10.68 18.96 -10.37
CA ASN A 118 9.89 20.07 -10.88
C ASN A 118 8.86 19.57 -11.90
N ARG A 119 7.59 19.95 -11.72
CA ARG A 119 6.55 19.69 -12.71
C ARG A 119 6.54 20.73 -13.84
N VAL A 120 7.30 21.81 -13.72
CA VAL A 120 7.63 22.70 -14.83
C VAL A 120 8.97 22.25 -15.38
N ASP A 121 8.98 21.75 -16.61
CA ASP A 121 10.18 21.26 -17.27
C ASP A 121 11.07 22.42 -17.77
N ASN A 122 12.23 22.11 -18.36
CA ASN A 122 13.19 23.11 -18.81
C ASN A 122 12.66 23.98 -19.98
N ASP A 123 11.59 23.53 -20.66
CA ASP A 123 10.89 24.30 -21.70
C ASP A 123 9.69 25.11 -21.14
N GLY A 124 9.47 25.07 -19.83
CA GLY A 124 8.29 25.68 -19.19
C GLY A 124 6.99 24.88 -19.38
N LYS A 125 7.04 23.65 -19.90
CA LYS A 125 5.86 22.78 -20.05
C LYS A 125 5.57 22.04 -18.74
N CYS A 126 4.30 21.69 -18.54
CA CYS A 126 3.88 20.95 -17.37
C CYS A 126 4.06 19.45 -17.58
N VAL A 127 4.77 18.78 -16.67
CA VAL A 127 4.85 17.32 -16.61
C VAL A 127 3.46 16.75 -16.36
N SER A 128 2.98 15.93 -17.30
CA SER A 128 1.62 15.39 -17.29
C SER A 128 1.39 14.42 -16.13
N ASP A 129 0.30 14.65 -15.41
CA ASP A 129 -0.19 13.75 -14.36
C ASP A 129 -1.36 12.87 -14.81
N SER A 130 -1.62 12.83 -16.11
CA SER A 130 -2.69 12.01 -16.67
C SER A 130 -2.45 10.53 -16.33
N PHE A 131 -3.45 9.94 -15.67
CA PHE A 131 -3.47 8.53 -15.24
C PHE A 131 -2.21 8.09 -14.47
N GLU A 132 -1.51 9.02 -13.79
CA GLU A 132 -0.22 8.77 -13.14
C GLU A 132 -0.29 7.59 -12.15
N TYR A 133 -1.43 7.44 -11.46
CA TYR A 133 -1.64 6.34 -10.53
C TYR A 133 -1.65 4.96 -11.21
N TYR A 134 -2.29 4.85 -12.38
CA TYR A 134 -2.36 3.59 -13.12
C TYR A 134 -0.99 3.26 -13.72
N ARG A 135 -0.35 4.25 -14.36
CA ARG A 135 1.00 4.14 -14.92
C ARG A 135 2.00 3.73 -13.84
N ASN A 136 1.97 4.38 -12.67
CA ASN A 136 2.83 4.06 -11.53
C ASN A 136 2.71 2.60 -11.10
N ASN A 137 1.49 2.08 -10.95
CA ASN A 137 1.31 0.69 -10.52
C ASN A 137 1.84 -0.29 -11.58
N GLU A 138 1.55 -0.04 -12.86
CA GLU A 138 2.03 -0.87 -13.96
C GLU A 138 3.56 -0.86 -14.06
N ILE A 139 4.17 0.32 -13.96
CA ILE A 139 5.63 0.49 -13.96
C ILE A 139 6.26 -0.19 -12.74
N CYS A 140 5.67 -0.05 -11.54
CA CYS A 140 6.16 -0.76 -10.36
C CYS A 140 6.11 -2.30 -10.55
N ASP A 141 5.04 -2.81 -11.16
CA ASP A 141 4.90 -4.24 -11.47
C ASP A 141 5.92 -4.69 -12.54
N GLU A 142 6.14 -3.88 -13.57
CA GLU A 142 7.15 -4.11 -14.60
C GLU A 142 8.58 -4.13 -14.01
N MET A 143 8.91 -3.14 -13.20
CA MET A 143 10.22 -3.00 -12.55
C MET A 143 10.50 -4.18 -11.61
N LYS A 144 9.50 -4.62 -10.83
CA LYS A 144 9.62 -5.83 -10.00
C LYS A 144 9.95 -7.06 -10.83
N ARG A 145 9.26 -7.25 -11.95
CA ARG A 145 9.50 -8.38 -12.87
C ARG A 145 10.88 -8.30 -13.52
N LYS A 146 11.27 -7.14 -14.04
CA LYS A 146 12.54 -6.92 -14.74
C LYS A 146 13.75 -7.16 -13.83
N TYR A 147 13.70 -6.65 -12.61
CA TYR A 147 14.82 -6.70 -11.67
C TYR A 147 14.73 -7.86 -10.66
N GLY A 148 13.71 -8.73 -10.78
CA GLY A 148 13.46 -9.81 -9.84
C GLY A 148 13.29 -9.30 -8.40
N LEU A 149 12.63 -8.15 -8.22
CA LEU A 149 12.39 -7.59 -6.89
C LEU A 149 11.25 -8.34 -6.21
N THR A 150 11.33 -8.42 -4.90
CA THR A 150 10.32 -9.11 -4.10
C THR A 150 8.95 -8.44 -4.26
N TYR A 151 7.96 -9.24 -4.66
CA TYR A 151 6.56 -8.85 -4.58
C TYR A 151 6.15 -8.83 -3.10
N GLY A 152 5.42 -7.79 -2.69
CA GLY A 152 4.92 -7.70 -1.32
C GLY A 152 4.20 -8.99 -0.93
N GLU A 153 4.68 -9.63 0.14
CA GLU A 153 4.19 -10.94 0.54
C GLU A 153 2.72 -10.88 0.97
N ASN A 154 2.06 -12.01 0.74
CA ASN A 154 0.70 -12.38 1.11
C ASN A 154 -0.16 -11.23 1.64
N LYS A 155 -1.18 -10.88 0.85
CA LYS A 155 -2.32 -10.07 1.32
C LYS A 155 -2.94 -10.59 2.62
N ASP A 156 -2.68 -11.84 3.00
CA ASP A 156 -3.08 -12.44 4.26
C ASP A 156 -2.26 -11.95 5.49
N GLN A 157 -1.10 -11.32 5.30
CA GLN A 157 -0.18 -10.85 6.35
C GLN A 157 -0.09 -9.31 6.46
N VAL A 158 -1.05 -8.58 5.90
CA VAL A 158 -1.10 -7.12 6.06
C VAL A 158 -1.46 -6.79 7.52
N LYS A 159 -0.59 -6.05 8.22
CA LYS A 159 -0.85 -5.48 9.55
C LYS A 159 -2.08 -4.57 9.47
N THR A 160 -3.24 -5.10 9.87
CA THR A 160 -4.52 -4.42 9.67
C THR A 160 -4.65 -3.20 10.58
N GLU A 161 -3.92 -3.20 11.69
CA GLU A 161 -3.83 -2.13 12.69
C GLU A 161 -3.22 -0.85 12.09
N ARG A 162 -2.34 -1.01 11.10
CA ARG A 162 -1.71 0.09 10.37
C ARG A 162 -2.63 0.71 9.32
N LEU A 163 -3.72 0.04 8.94
CA LEU A 163 -4.65 0.57 7.94
C LEU A 163 -5.71 1.45 8.59
N LYS A 164 -6.07 2.54 7.91
CA LYS A 164 -7.17 3.43 8.32
C LYS A 164 -8.26 3.46 7.26
N GLY A 165 -9.50 3.71 7.67
CA GLY A 165 -10.64 3.91 6.77
C GLY A 165 -10.92 2.74 5.81
N ARG A 166 -11.13 3.05 4.52
CA ARG A 166 -11.65 2.11 3.52
C ARG A 166 -10.75 0.86 3.28
N PRO A 167 -9.40 0.92 3.30
CA PRO A 167 -8.50 -0.23 3.28
C PRO A 167 -8.60 -1.14 4.43
N LYS A 168 -8.76 -0.59 5.64
CA LYS A 168 -8.90 -1.39 6.83
C LYS A 168 -10.11 -2.28 6.65
N ILE A 169 -11.25 -1.67 6.31
CA ILE A 169 -12.50 -2.38 6.03
C ILE A 169 -12.32 -3.37 4.86
N ARG A 170 -11.66 -2.98 3.77
CA ARG A 170 -11.39 -3.87 2.63
C ARG A 170 -10.56 -5.10 3.03
N GLN A 171 -9.55 -4.89 3.86
CA GLN A 171 -8.64 -5.91 4.35
C GLN A 171 -9.35 -6.83 5.36
N GLU A 172 -10.15 -6.27 6.25
CA GLU A 172 -11.01 -7.02 7.18
C GLU A 172 -12.03 -7.89 6.43
N ILE A 173 -12.67 -7.36 5.38
CA ILE A 173 -13.54 -8.13 4.49
C ILE A 173 -12.74 -9.27 3.85
N TYR A 174 -11.55 -8.98 3.33
CA TYR A 174 -10.70 -9.98 2.70
C TYR A 174 -10.35 -11.11 3.68
N LEU A 175 -9.88 -10.79 4.89
CA LEU A 175 -9.54 -11.77 5.92
C LEU A 175 -10.78 -12.55 6.38
N ALA A 176 -11.94 -11.89 6.53
CA ALA A 176 -13.20 -12.55 6.86
C ALA A 176 -13.61 -13.57 5.81
N VAL A 177 -13.55 -13.20 4.52
CA VAL A 177 -13.84 -14.09 3.39
C VAL A 177 -12.88 -15.27 3.34
N GLN A 178 -11.59 -15.02 3.53
CA GLN A 178 -10.58 -16.09 3.46
C GLN A 178 -10.69 -17.07 4.61
N ALA A 179 -11.01 -16.58 5.82
CA ALA A 179 -11.32 -17.43 6.96
C ALA A 179 -12.58 -18.26 6.70
N ALA A 180 -13.69 -17.61 6.30
CA ALA A 180 -14.95 -18.31 6.07
C ALA A 180 -14.86 -19.34 4.95
N LYS A 181 -14.05 -19.06 3.91
CA LYS A 181 -13.79 -20.00 2.81
C LYS A 181 -13.12 -21.29 3.27
N ARG A 182 -12.35 -21.26 4.37
CA ARG A 182 -11.63 -22.45 4.88
C ARG A 182 -12.55 -23.40 5.64
N SER A 183 -13.59 -22.88 6.32
CA SER A 183 -14.47 -23.63 7.22
C SER A 183 -15.86 -23.91 6.64
N ALA A 184 -16.42 -22.97 5.89
CA ALA A 184 -17.81 -23.07 5.44
C ALA A 184 -17.99 -24.19 4.41
N LYS A 185 -19.13 -24.86 4.49
CA LYS A 185 -19.49 -26.02 3.64
C LYS A 185 -20.63 -25.72 2.66
N ASP A 186 -21.38 -24.66 2.95
CA ASP A 186 -22.48 -24.19 2.14
C ASP A 186 -22.58 -22.66 2.24
N TRP A 187 -23.43 -22.09 1.39
CA TRP A 187 -23.65 -20.65 1.32
C TRP A 187 -24.23 -20.08 2.62
N THR A 188 -25.08 -20.84 3.31
CA THR A 188 -25.71 -20.42 4.57
C THR A 188 -24.67 -20.25 5.67
N THR A 189 -23.79 -21.23 5.82
CA THR A 189 -22.68 -21.21 6.79
C THR A 189 -21.67 -20.12 6.43
N PHE A 190 -21.36 -19.96 5.15
CA PHE A 190 -20.47 -18.90 4.68
C PHE A 190 -21.01 -17.50 4.99
N GLN A 191 -22.30 -17.26 4.72
CA GLN A 191 -22.95 -16.00 5.06
C GLN A 191 -22.98 -15.74 6.57
N ARG A 192 -23.24 -16.78 7.38
CA ARG A 192 -23.24 -16.68 8.84
C ARG A 192 -21.87 -16.32 9.40
N GLU A 193 -20.81 -16.99 8.95
CA GLU A 193 -19.44 -16.71 9.39
C GLU A 193 -18.97 -15.30 8.99
N LEU A 194 -19.39 -14.81 7.83
CA LEU A 194 -19.17 -13.42 7.43
C LEU A 194 -19.95 -12.44 8.31
N ALA A 195 -21.22 -12.74 8.60
CA ALA A 195 -22.07 -11.89 9.42
C ALA A 195 -21.54 -11.73 10.85
N GLN A 196 -20.96 -12.80 11.44
CA GLN A 196 -20.27 -12.74 12.74
C GLN A 196 -19.10 -11.76 12.75
N LYS A 197 -18.50 -11.48 11.58
CA LYS A 197 -17.41 -10.50 11.41
C LYS A 197 -17.90 -9.14 10.91
N GLY A 198 -19.22 -8.90 10.95
CA GLY A 198 -19.86 -7.67 10.48
C GLY A 198 -19.87 -7.52 8.95
N VAL A 199 -19.63 -8.60 8.20
CA VAL A 199 -19.57 -8.57 6.73
C VAL A 199 -20.85 -9.17 6.15
N THR A 200 -21.53 -8.43 5.30
CA THR A 200 -22.65 -8.96 4.48
C THR A 200 -22.19 -9.20 3.06
N VAL A 201 -22.61 -10.31 2.44
CA VAL A 201 -22.33 -10.62 1.03
C VAL A 201 -23.63 -10.67 0.22
N ARG A 202 -23.62 -10.05 -0.96
CA ARG A 202 -24.73 -10.11 -1.94
C ARG A 202 -24.22 -10.61 -3.29
N LYS A 203 -24.99 -11.50 -3.91
CA LYS A 203 -24.78 -11.95 -5.30
C LYS A 203 -25.24 -10.85 -6.26
N LYS A 204 -24.43 -10.56 -7.27
CA LYS A 204 -24.79 -9.71 -8.40
C LYS A 204 -25.19 -10.64 -9.55
N PHE A 205 -26.36 -10.41 -10.13
CA PHE A 205 -26.84 -11.19 -11.26
C PHE A 205 -26.57 -10.48 -12.59
N ARG A 206 -26.36 -11.26 -13.65
CA ARG A 206 -26.28 -10.72 -15.01
C ARG A 206 -27.65 -10.14 -15.39
N ARG A 207 -27.66 -9.02 -16.12
CA ARG A 207 -28.90 -8.32 -16.49
C ARG A 207 -29.80 -9.26 -17.29
N GLY A 208 -31.02 -9.51 -16.80
CA GLY A 208 -32.00 -10.39 -17.44
C GLY A 208 -31.74 -11.90 -17.27
N SER A 209 -30.86 -12.31 -16.35
CA SER A 209 -30.53 -13.73 -16.11
C SER A 209 -30.49 -14.04 -14.60
N THR A 210 -30.69 -15.31 -14.26
CA THR A 210 -30.49 -15.87 -12.91
C THR A 210 -29.03 -16.27 -12.66
N GLU A 211 -28.15 -16.11 -13.64
CA GLU A 211 -26.71 -16.33 -13.52
C GLU A 211 -26.04 -15.25 -12.66
N VAL A 212 -25.16 -15.70 -11.77
CA VAL A 212 -24.40 -14.82 -10.88
C VAL A 212 -23.17 -14.28 -11.62
N ASP A 213 -23.13 -12.97 -11.82
CA ASP A 213 -22.02 -12.21 -12.43
C ASP A 213 -20.89 -11.89 -11.43
N GLY A 214 -21.17 -11.91 -10.13
CA GLY A 214 -20.14 -11.74 -9.11
C GLY A 214 -20.66 -11.49 -7.69
N LEU A 215 -19.77 -11.11 -6.78
CA LEU A 215 -20.11 -10.80 -5.39
C LEU A 215 -19.85 -9.33 -5.04
N SER A 216 -20.67 -8.80 -4.14
CA SER A 216 -20.45 -7.54 -3.45
C SER A 216 -20.46 -7.76 -1.94
N TYR A 217 -19.45 -7.23 -1.25
CA TYR A 217 -19.30 -7.27 0.19
C TYR A 217 -19.60 -5.91 0.81
N PHE A 218 -20.20 -5.92 1.99
CA PHE A 218 -20.60 -4.74 2.74
C PHE A 218 -20.11 -4.86 4.17
N LYS A 219 -19.49 -3.79 4.68
CA LYS A 219 -19.10 -3.65 6.09
C LYS A 219 -19.03 -2.15 6.42
N ASP A 220 -19.51 -1.77 7.58
CA ASP A 220 -19.48 -0.38 8.11
C ASP A 220 -20.02 0.66 7.11
N GLY A 221 -21.15 0.36 6.47
CA GLY A 221 -21.78 1.22 5.45
C GLY A 221 -21.05 1.27 4.10
N GLN A 222 -19.92 0.58 3.94
CA GLN A 222 -19.11 0.60 2.72
C GLN A 222 -19.29 -0.64 1.87
N LYS A 223 -19.46 -0.44 0.56
CA LYS A 223 -19.57 -1.50 -0.46
C LYS A 223 -18.23 -1.74 -1.18
N PHE A 224 -17.91 -3.01 -1.42
CA PHE A 224 -16.78 -3.47 -2.22
C PHE A 224 -17.19 -4.58 -3.19
N LYS A 225 -16.86 -4.45 -4.48
CA LYS A 225 -16.95 -5.56 -5.44
C LYS A 225 -15.90 -6.62 -5.10
N ALA A 226 -16.16 -7.90 -5.39
CA ALA A 226 -15.19 -8.99 -5.19
C ALA A 226 -13.80 -8.69 -5.78
N SER A 227 -13.76 -8.17 -7.00
CA SER A 227 -12.51 -7.78 -7.68
C SER A 227 -11.81 -6.57 -7.04
N GLN A 228 -12.57 -5.71 -6.35
CA GLN A 228 -12.00 -4.62 -5.55
C GLN A 228 -11.45 -5.14 -4.22
N VAL A 229 -12.10 -6.15 -3.63
CA VAL A 229 -11.57 -6.83 -2.44
C VAL A 229 -10.28 -7.52 -2.82
N ASP A 230 -10.27 -8.43 -3.81
CA ASP A 230 -9.09 -9.17 -4.28
C ASP A 230 -9.01 -9.23 -5.81
N ARG A 231 -7.95 -8.64 -6.38
CA ARG A 231 -7.71 -8.66 -7.84
C ARG A 231 -7.40 -10.07 -8.36
N ASN A 232 -6.81 -10.93 -7.53
CA ASN A 232 -6.49 -12.31 -7.88
C ASN A 232 -7.70 -13.25 -7.82
N GLY A 233 -8.91 -12.70 -7.60
CA GLY A 233 -10.15 -13.45 -7.67
C GLY A 233 -10.40 -14.40 -6.51
N ARG A 234 -9.62 -14.38 -5.42
CA ARG A 234 -9.81 -15.30 -4.28
C ARG A 234 -11.12 -15.10 -3.52
N CYS A 235 -11.73 -13.92 -3.69
CA CYS A 235 -13.04 -13.55 -3.17
C CYS A 235 -14.13 -13.54 -4.27
N SER A 236 -13.88 -14.14 -5.44
CA SER A 236 -14.88 -14.24 -6.53
C SER A 236 -15.92 -15.33 -6.24
N TYR A 237 -17.08 -15.22 -6.87
CA TYR A 237 -18.17 -16.18 -6.72
C TYR A 237 -17.71 -17.62 -7.00
N ASP A 238 -17.05 -17.84 -8.15
CA ASP A 238 -16.64 -19.18 -8.58
C ASP A 238 -15.61 -19.81 -7.65
N VAL A 239 -14.67 -19.01 -7.14
CA VAL A 239 -13.65 -19.50 -6.18
C VAL A 239 -14.28 -19.87 -4.85
N ILE A 240 -15.29 -19.12 -4.39
CA ILE A 240 -16.03 -19.46 -3.17
C ILE A 240 -16.84 -20.74 -3.39
N CYS A 241 -17.63 -20.85 -4.47
CA CYS A 241 -18.39 -22.07 -4.79
C CYS A 241 -17.50 -23.32 -4.78
N LYS A 242 -16.39 -23.29 -5.52
CA LYS A 242 -15.43 -24.40 -5.58
C LYS A 242 -14.86 -24.76 -4.21
N ALA A 243 -14.66 -23.78 -3.32
CA ALA A 243 -14.16 -24.05 -1.97
C ALA A 243 -15.24 -24.70 -1.09
N LEU A 244 -16.48 -24.22 -1.15
CA LEU A 244 -17.60 -24.79 -0.40
C LEU A 244 -17.85 -26.25 -0.84
N ASP A 245 -17.85 -26.52 -2.14
CA ASP A 245 -18.02 -27.87 -2.69
C ASP A 245 -16.92 -28.83 -2.22
N ARG A 246 -15.65 -28.38 -2.20
CA ARG A 246 -14.53 -29.16 -1.67
C ARG A 246 -14.69 -29.46 -0.17
N ASN A 247 -15.13 -28.49 0.62
CA ASN A 247 -15.31 -28.64 2.06
C ASN A 247 -16.48 -29.58 2.38
N LYS A 248 -17.54 -29.54 1.57
CA LYS A 248 -18.67 -30.48 1.65
C LYS A 248 -18.24 -31.91 1.34
N ASN A 249 -17.47 -32.10 0.26
CA ASN A 249 -17.03 -33.43 -0.19
C ASN A 249 -15.95 -34.08 0.68
N ARG A 250 -15.13 -33.28 1.39
CA ARG A 250 -14.15 -33.81 2.35
C ARG A 250 -14.78 -34.53 3.54
N GLN A 251 -16.06 -34.30 3.81
CA GLN A 251 -16.78 -34.90 4.93
C GLN A 251 -17.57 -36.16 4.55
N SER A 252 -17.85 -36.35 3.25
CA SER A 252 -18.53 -37.54 2.72
C SER A 252 -17.59 -38.70 2.40
N GLN A 253 -16.27 -38.52 2.56
CA GLN A 253 -15.32 -39.64 2.58
C GLN A 253 -15.35 -40.26 3.98
N PRO A 254 -15.70 -41.56 4.15
CA PRO A 254 -15.57 -42.23 5.42
C PRO A 254 -14.09 -42.25 5.83
N ALA A 255 -13.83 -42.11 7.13
CA ALA A 255 -12.49 -42.29 7.66
C ALA A 255 -11.95 -43.65 7.22
N SER A 256 -10.79 -43.67 6.56
CA SER A 256 -10.06 -44.89 6.26
C SER A 256 -9.89 -45.72 7.55
N PRO A 257 -10.03 -47.05 7.52
CA PRO A 257 -9.94 -47.86 8.72
C PRO A 257 -8.55 -47.73 9.34
N SER A 258 -8.53 -47.52 10.66
CA SER A 258 -7.34 -47.37 11.49
C SER A 258 -6.30 -48.48 11.23
N PRO A 259 -4.99 -48.18 11.26
CA PRO A 259 -3.96 -49.21 11.28
C PRO A 259 -4.13 -50.12 12.51
N LYS A 260 -4.01 -51.44 12.31
CA LYS A 260 -3.99 -52.44 13.38
C LYS A 260 -2.85 -52.18 14.38
N PRO A 261 -3.03 -52.52 15.67
CA PRO A 261 -2.07 -52.18 16.72
C PRO A 261 -0.79 -53.00 16.61
N MET A 262 0.36 -52.30 16.60
CA MET A 262 1.67 -52.92 16.80
C MET A 262 2.09 -52.80 18.27
N ARG A 263 2.65 -53.89 18.75
CA ARG A 263 3.07 -54.26 20.12
C ARG A 263 3.86 -53.17 20.86
N GLN A 264 3.57 -52.99 22.16
CA GLN A 264 4.22 -52.06 23.10
C GLN A 264 5.64 -52.49 23.52
N GLN A 265 6.50 -51.50 23.86
CA GLN A 265 7.25 -51.32 25.14
C GLN A 265 8.29 -50.16 25.02
N PRO A 266 8.86 -49.57 26.11
CA PRO A 266 8.19 -48.79 27.17
C PRO A 266 8.86 -47.42 27.51
N LYS A 267 8.05 -46.53 28.15
CA LYS A 267 8.31 -45.37 29.04
C LYS A 267 9.69 -44.71 29.17
N GLN A 268 9.70 -43.37 29.10
CA GLN A 268 10.22 -42.47 30.16
C GLN A 268 9.64 -41.03 30.02
N GLU A 269 9.30 -40.43 31.15
CA GLU A 269 8.84 -39.04 31.42
C GLU A 269 9.32 -38.71 32.85
N PRO A 270 9.21 -37.48 33.43
CA PRO A 270 8.75 -36.18 32.91
C PRO A 270 9.53 -34.93 33.45
N GLY A 271 9.05 -33.72 33.12
CA GLY A 271 9.21 -32.48 33.91
C GLY A 271 8.57 -31.26 33.21
N ALA A 272 7.35 -30.81 33.59
CA ALA A 272 7.05 -29.64 34.45
C ALA A 272 7.60 -28.29 33.90
N THR A 273 6.89 -27.17 33.70
CA THR A 273 5.72 -26.51 34.35
C THR A 273 5.37 -25.23 33.53
N ALA A 274 4.11 -24.91 33.24
CA ALA A 274 3.24 -23.88 33.88
C ALA A 274 3.00 -22.55 33.09
N LYS A 275 1.76 -22.43 32.58
CA LYS A 275 0.73 -21.36 32.71
C LYS A 275 1.00 -19.83 32.67
N ILE A 276 0.25 -19.18 31.74
CA ILE A 276 -0.69 -18.01 31.83
C ILE A 276 -0.14 -16.60 32.20
N ILE A 277 -0.54 -15.54 31.45
CA ILE A 277 -1.43 -14.43 31.87
C ILE A 277 -1.57 -13.36 30.75
N GLU A 278 -2.78 -12.79 30.72
CA GLU A 278 -3.48 -11.86 29.83
C GLU A 278 -3.32 -10.36 30.24
N ALA A 279 -3.91 -9.47 29.42
CA ALA A 279 -4.38 -8.08 29.66
C ALA A 279 -3.55 -6.98 28.97
N GLY A 280 -4.10 -5.90 28.40
CA GLY A 280 -5.47 -5.39 28.28
C GLY A 280 -5.45 -3.88 27.91
N ALA A 281 -6.63 -3.33 27.58
CA ALA A 281 -7.05 -1.91 27.56
C ALA A 281 -6.88 -1.03 26.28
N ASP A 282 -8.00 -0.87 25.57
CA ASP A 282 -8.78 0.36 25.27
C ASP A 282 -8.09 1.71 24.96
N ILE A 283 -8.58 2.42 23.92
CA ILE A 283 -9.04 3.82 24.00
C ILE A 283 -9.98 4.20 22.82
N VAL A 284 -10.98 4.95 23.25
CA VAL A 284 -12.20 5.57 22.70
C VAL A 284 -12.00 6.72 21.67
N GLU A 285 -12.99 6.79 20.76
CA GLU A 285 -13.58 7.90 19.95
C GLU A 285 -12.78 8.89 19.06
N GLY A 286 -13.36 9.08 17.85
CA GLY A 286 -13.55 10.43 17.28
C GLY A 286 -13.18 10.59 15.80
N LEU A 287 -14.09 10.30 14.87
CA LEU A 287 -13.90 10.59 13.43
C LEU A 287 -15.14 11.27 12.84
N GLY A 288 -15.09 12.60 12.77
CA GLY A 288 -15.96 13.44 11.94
C GLY A 288 -15.34 13.72 10.56
N ASN A 289 -16.12 13.43 9.51
CA ASN A 289 -16.16 14.05 8.17
C ASN A 289 -14.84 14.32 7.41
N THR A 290 -14.44 13.42 6.49
CA THR A 290 -14.75 13.38 5.03
C THR A 290 -13.87 14.24 4.10
N LEU A 291 -13.59 13.66 2.92
CA LEU A 291 -12.89 14.14 1.72
C LEU A 291 -11.35 14.11 1.64
N GLY A 292 -10.83 13.04 1.01
CA GLY A 292 -9.78 13.19 -0.01
C GLY A 292 -8.61 12.18 0.01
N GLY A 293 -8.76 11.04 -0.67
CA GLY A 293 -7.62 10.26 -1.18
C GLY A 293 -7.73 8.75 -0.96
N LEU A 294 -8.18 8.02 -1.97
CA LEU A 294 -8.22 6.56 -2.01
C LEU A 294 -6.79 5.95 -2.09
N PHE A 295 -6.23 5.62 -0.93
CA PHE A 295 -5.69 4.31 -0.58
C PHE A 295 -4.89 3.46 -1.59
N GLN A 296 -3.57 3.41 -1.38
CA GLN A 296 -2.70 2.26 -1.69
C GLN A 296 -2.65 1.34 -0.45
N VAL A 297 -2.81 0.03 -0.63
CA VAL A 297 -2.69 -0.97 0.44
C VAL A 297 -1.69 -1.99 -0.03
N GLY A 298 -0.44 -1.75 0.33
CA GLY A 298 0.66 -2.69 0.33
C GLY A 298 1.42 -2.49 1.66
N PRO A 299 2.39 -3.36 1.99
CA PRO A 299 3.00 -3.41 3.33
C PRO A 299 3.81 -2.17 3.75
N ALA A 300 3.97 -1.17 2.87
CA ALA A 300 4.66 0.09 3.15
C ALA A 300 3.70 1.18 3.68
N TYR A 301 2.95 0.90 4.74
CA TYR A 301 2.25 1.97 5.46
C TYR A 301 3.26 2.70 6.34
N ASP A 302 3.55 3.94 5.99
CA ASP A 302 4.34 4.87 6.78
C ASP A 302 3.40 5.96 7.36
N PRO A 303 3.15 5.96 8.69
CA PRO A 303 2.33 6.99 9.34
C PRO A 303 2.87 8.40 9.16
N GLU A 304 4.18 8.56 8.97
CA GLU A 304 4.85 9.84 8.86
C GLU A 304 4.87 10.34 7.42
N GLU A 305 5.02 9.43 6.44
CA GLU A 305 4.69 9.73 5.05
C GLU A 305 3.22 10.13 4.94
N GLU A 306 2.30 9.41 5.59
CA GLU A 306 0.88 9.79 5.65
C GLU A 306 0.70 11.17 6.31
N ALA A 307 1.43 11.47 7.38
CA ALA A 307 1.41 12.77 8.05
C ALA A 307 1.95 13.89 7.14
N PHE A 308 3.04 13.65 6.40
CA PHE A 308 3.59 14.57 5.41
C PHE A 308 2.60 14.80 4.27
N ILE A 309 2.01 13.74 3.72
CA ILE A 309 0.96 13.81 2.70
C ILE A 309 -0.23 14.64 3.21
N ASN A 310 -0.64 14.42 4.46
CA ASN A 310 -1.74 15.15 5.10
C ASN A 310 -1.38 16.62 5.33
N GLU A 311 -0.15 16.93 5.74
CA GLU A 311 0.33 18.29 5.91
C GLU A 311 0.40 19.02 4.56
N MET A 312 0.90 18.37 3.51
CA MET A 312 0.89 18.90 2.15
C MET A 312 -0.53 19.21 1.68
N LYS A 313 -1.49 18.31 1.95
CA LYS A 313 -2.92 18.56 1.69
C LYS A 313 -3.48 19.71 2.53
N ARG A 314 -3.10 19.85 3.80
CA ARG A 314 -3.52 20.96 4.67
C ARG A 314 -3.00 22.31 4.16
N ARG A 315 -1.74 22.37 3.72
CA ARG A 315 -1.12 23.56 3.12
C ARG A 315 -1.81 23.95 1.82
N GLN A 316 -2.22 22.99 0.99
CA GLN A 316 -3.05 23.23 -0.19
C GLN A 316 -4.41 23.86 0.19
N LYS A 317 -5.10 23.33 1.20
CA LYS A 317 -6.40 23.86 1.67
C LYS A 317 -6.28 25.27 2.26
N ARG A 318 -5.24 25.55 3.05
CA ARG A 318 -4.99 26.88 3.64
C ARG A 318 -4.76 27.99 2.60
N LYS A 319 -4.12 27.69 1.46
CA LYS A 319 -3.93 28.66 0.38
C LYS A 319 -5.24 28.96 -0.37
N ARG A 320 -6.13 27.98 -0.54
CA ARG A 320 -7.46 28.17 -1.18
C ARG A 320 -8.41 29.06 -0.37
N GLY A 321 -8.24 29.14 0.95
CA GLY A 321 -9.03 30.02 1.81
C GLY A 321 -8.49 31.45 1.95
N ARG A 322 -7.38 31.78 1.27
CA ARG A 322 -6.70 33.09 1.36
C ARG A 322 -6.79 33.91 0.07
N SER A 323 -7.46 33.40 -0.95
CA SER A 323 -7.84 34.14 -2.15
C SER A 323 -9.23 34.75 -1.93
N VAL A 324 -9.25 35.92 -1.28
CA VAL A 324 -10.32 36.93 -1.33
C VAL A 324 -9.63 38.25 -1.61
#